data_AF-A0A3C0KBE0-F1
#
_entry.id   AF-A0A3C0KBE0-F1
#
_cell.length_a   1.000
_cell.length_b   1.000
_cell.length_c   1.000
_cell.angle_alpha   90.00
_cell.angle_beta   90.00
_cell.angle_gamma   90.00
#
_symmetry.space_group_name_H-M   'P 1'
#
loop_
_entity.id
_entity.type
_entity.pdbx_description
1 polymer ?
#
loop_
_entity_poly.entity_id
_entity_poly.type
_entity_poly.pdbx_seq_one_letter_code
_entity_poly.pdbx_strand_id
1 'polypeptide(L)'
;FDHLLWSCDLNFVRGEDSLVRALWAGKPFVWHIYPQHDNAHHAKLDAFLDWLDAPPSLRAFHHWWNDIATGHPGWPGWDVVATWRACAQAARARLLAQPDLVRQLLEFVRERR
;
A
#
# COMPACT_ATOMS: atom_id res chain seq x y z
N PHE A 1 1.22 -16.95 -4.02
CA PHE A 1 0.58 -15.64 -3.77
C PHE A 1 1.20 -14.55 -4.64
N ASP A 2 2.52 -14.38 -4.69
CA ASP A 2 3.14 -13.32 -5.50
C ASP A 2 2.86 -13.38 -7.00
N HIS A 3 2.91 -14.57 -7.60
CA HIS A 3 2.57 -14.75 -9.01
C HIS A 3 1.16 -14.23 -9.34
N LEU A 4 0.20 -14.36 -8.42
CA LEU A 4 -1.14 -13.80 -8.57
C LEU A 4 -1.10 -12.27 -8.60
N LEU A 5 -0.38 -11.65 -7.65
CA LEU A 5 -0.25 -10.19 -7.61
C LEU A 5 0.44 -9.63 -8.86
N TRP A 6 1.39 -10.38 -9.42
CA TRP A 6 2.11 -10.01 -10.64
C TRP A 6 1.23 -10.11 -11.90
N SER A 7 0.30 -11.07 -11.94
CA SER A 7 -0.60 -11.26 -13.08
C SER A 7 -1.77 -10.28 -13.11
N CYS A 8 -2.16 -9.70 -11.97
CA CYS A 8 -3.28 -8.76 -11.89
C CYS A 8 -2.92 -7.34 -12.35
N ASP A 9 -3.93 -6.62 -12.84
CA ASP A 9 -3.84 -5.20 -13.19
C ASP A 9 -4.17 -4.27 -12.02
N LEU A 10 -5.01 -4.72 -11.09
CA LEU A 10 -5.33 -4.07 -9.83
C LEU A 10 -5.48 -5.14 -8.73
N ASN A 11 -4.84 -4.93 -7.58
CA ASN A 11 -4.87 -5.87 -6.46
C ASN A 11 -5.61 -5.29 -5.24
N PHE A 12 -6.62 -5.99 -4.72
CA PHE A 12 -7.22 -5.68 -3.43
C PHE A 12 -6.58 -6.57 -2.37
N VAL A 13 -5.94 -5.96 -1.38
CA VAL A 13 -5.15 -6.65 -0.35
C VAL A 13 -5.54 -6.19 1.05
N ARG A 14 -5.19 -6.95 2.08
CA ARG A 14 -5.58 -6.66 3.47
C ARG A 14 -4.52 -7.04 4.50
N GLY A 15 -4.62 -6.47 5.69
CA GLY A 15 -3.64 -6.72 6.74
C GLY A 15 -2.24 -6.25 6.33
N GLU A 16 -1.20 -6.84 6.91
CA GLU A 16 0.18 -6.34 6.75
C GLU A 16 0.99 -7.13 5.72
N ASP A 17 0.96 -8.46 5.78
CA ASP A 17 1.77 -9.29 4.86
C ASP A 17 1.38 -9.05 3.40
N SER A 18 0.08 -9.14 3.07
CA SER A 18 -0.36 -8.95 1.68
C SER A 18 -0.21 -7.51 1.18
N LEU A 19 -0.21 -6.52 2.07
CA LEU A 19 0.17 -5.14 1.74
C LEU A 19 1.63 -5.08 1.29
N VAL A 20 2.54 -5.69 2.08
CA VAL A 20 3.96 -5.76 1.74
C VAL A 20 4.17 -6.48 0.41
N ARG A 21 3.46 -7.59 0.17
CA ARG A 21 3.52 -8.30 -1.12
C ARG A 21 3.03 -7.44 -2.29
N ALA A 22 1.99 -6.63 -2.10
CA ALA A 22 1.49 -5.72 -3.13
C ALA A 22 2.49 -4.61 -3.48
N LEU A 23 3.16 -4.03 -2.48
CA LEU A 23 4.24 -3.07 -2.69
C LEU A 23 5.37 -3.69 -3.53
N TRP A 24 5.73 -4.95 -3.27
CA TRP A 24 6.75 -5.65 -4.06
C TRP A 24 6.32 -5.98 -5.49
N ALA A 25 5.02 -6.21 -5.72
CA ALA A 25 4.48 -6.43 -7.06
C ALA A 25 4.59 -5.18 -7.96
N GLY A 26 4.59 -3.97 -7.39
CA GLY A 26 4.68 -2.72 -8.16
C GLY A 26 3.52 -2.52 -9.14
N LYS A 27 2.37 -3.16 -8.85
CA LYS A 27 1.10 -3.00 -9.56
C LYS A 27 0.20 -2.06 -8.76
N PRO A 28 -0.80 -1.39 -9.37
CA PRO A 28 -1.86 -0.72 -8.63
C PRO A 28 -2.48 -1.66 -7.58
N PHE A 29 -2.74 -1.12 -6.39
CA PHE A 29 -3.41 -1.87 -5.32
C PHE A 29 -4.28 -0.97 -4.45
N VAL A 30 -5.23 -1.59 -3.76
CA VAL A 30 -6.08 -0.98 -2.74
C VAL A 30 -5.93 -1.79 -1.45
N TRP A 31 -5.57 -1.10 -0.38
CA TRP A 31 -5.39 -1.70 0.94
C TRP A 31 -6.66 -1.58 1.78
N HIS A 32 -7.18 -2.71 2.21
CA HIS A 32 -8.17 -2.81 3.28
C HIS A 32 -7.45 -2.98 4.62
N ILE A 33 -7.31 -1.88 5.36
CA ILE A 33 -6.73 -1.89 6.70
C ILE A 33 -7.74 -2.50 7.69
N TYR A 34 -7.28 -3.29 8.65
CA TYR A 34 -8.19 -3.81 9.68
C TYR A 34 -8.73 -2.67 10.55
N PRO A 35 -10.06 -2.60 10.78
CA PRO A 35 -10.63 -1.64 11.72
C PRO A 35 -10.02 -1.81 13.11
N GLN A 36 -9.70 -0.69 13.74
CA GLN A 36 -9.18 -0.63 15.10
C GLN A 36 -10.05 0.27 15.96
N HIS A 37 -9.99 0.05 17.28
CA HIS A 37 -10.67 0.89 18.27
C HIS A 37 -10.29 2.37 18.08
N ASP A 38 -11.23 3.26 18.40
CA ASP A 38 -11.09 4.71 18.30
C ASP A 38 -10.65 5.24 16.92
N ASN A 39 -10.95 4.49 15.85
CA ASN A 39 -10.59 4.85 14.48
C ASN A 39 -9.09 5.05 14.22
N ALA A 40 -8.21 4.45 15.04
CA ALA A 40 -6.75 4.56 14.87
C ALA A 40 -6.26 4.09 13.49
N HIS A 41 -7.01 3.19 12.86
CA HIS A 41 -6.76 2.71 11.50
C HIS A 41 -6.87 3.81 10.43
N HIS A 42 -7.67 4.86 10.64
CA HIS A 42 -7.75 6.00 9.71
C HIS A 42 -6.40 6.74 9.64
N ALA A 43 -5.83 7.07 10.80
CA ALA A 43 -4.54 7.75 10.87
C ALA A 43 -3.41 6.90 10.27
N LYS A 44 -3.43 5.58 10.49
CA LYS A 44 -2.46 4.65 9.88
C LYS A 44 -2.62 4.60 8.36
N LEU A 45 -3.85 4.61 7.84
CA LEU A 45 -4.11 4.66 6.40
C LEU A 45 -3.63 5.99 5.80
N ASP A 46 -3.95 7.13 6.43
CA ASP A 46 -3.54 8.44 5.93
C ASP A 46 -2.02 8.59 5.90
N ALA A 47 -1.33 8.20 6.97
CA ALA A 47 0.13 8.19 7.02
C ALA A 47 0.73 7.29 5.93
N PHE A 48 0.11 6.14 5.66
CA PHE A 48 0.53 5.27 4.57
C PHE A 48 0.33 5.93 3.20
N LEU A 49 -0.82 6.58 2.95
CA LEU A 49 -1.12 7.25 1.69
C LEU A 49 -0.23 8.49 1.46
N ASP A 50 0.14 9.19 2.53
CA ASP A 50 1.14 10.28 2.49
C ASP A 50 2.51 9.74 2.11
N TRP A 51 2.96 8.67 2.78
CA TRP A 51 4.21 8.02 2.43
C TRP A 51 4.20 7.48 0.99
N LEU A 52 3.06 6.95 0.53
CA LEU A 52 2.92 6.42 -0.82
C LEU A 52 2.99 7.52 -1.89
N ASP A 53 2.82 8.79 -1.51
CA ASP A 53 2.57 9.91 -2.43
C ASP A 53 1.35 9.62 -3.32
N ALA A 54 0.26 9.19 -2.66
CA ALA A 54 -0.94 8.73 -3.35
C ALA A 54 -1.62 9.89 -4.09
N PRO A 55 -1.91 9.75 -5.40
CA PRO A 55 -2.66 10.77 -6.12
C PRO A 55 -4.08 10.91 -5.54
N PRO A 56 -4.74 12.06 -5.71
CA PRO A 56 -6.05 12.32 -5.11
C PRO A 56 -7.10 11.24 -5.41
N SER A 57 -7.10 10.67 -6.61
CA SER A 57 -8.01 9.59 -7.01
C SER A 57 -7.76 8.29 -6.25
N LEU A 58 -6.50 7.93 -6.01
CA LEU A 58 -6.13 6.73 -5.24
C LEU A 58 -6.48 6.91 -3.76
N ARG A 59 -6.22 8.10 -3.21
CA ARG A 59 -6.57 8.45 -1.84
C ARG A 59 -8.09 8.37 -1.64
N ALA A 60 -8.87 9.07 -2.47
CA ALA A 60 -10.32 9.05 -2.38
C ALA A 60 -10.89 7.62 -2.46
N PHE A 61 -10.36 6.78 -3.35
CA PHE A 61 -10.78 5.39 -3.47
C PHE A 61 -10.43 4.56 -2.22
N HIS A 62 -9.26 4.76 -1.60
CA HIS A 62 -8.90 4.10 -0.34
C HIS A 62 -9.79 4.53 0.83
N HIS A 63 -10.10 5.82 0.96
CA HIS A 63 -11.00 6.30 2.03
C HIS A 63 -12.41 5.72 1.88
N TRP A 64 -12.92 5.68 0.65
CA TRP A 64 -14.21 5.05 0.39
C TRP A 64 -14.18 3.55 0.69
N TRP A 65 -13.14 2.84 0.23
CA TRP A 65 -13.01 1.39 0.43
C TRP A 65 -12.88 0.97 1.90
N ASN A 66 -12.40 1.86 2.77
CA ASN A 66 -12.24 1.62 4.21
C ASN A 66 -13.31 2.34 5.05
N ASP A 67 -14.45 2.70 4.47
CA ASP A 67 -15.60 3.34 5.15
C ASP A 67 -15.28 4.66 5.89
N ILE A 68 -14.22 5.38 5.47
CA ILE A 68 -13.81 6.67 6.05
C ILE A 68 -14.57 7.84 5.45
N ALA A 69 -14.77 7.81 4.12
CA ALA A 69 -15.49 8.85 3.39
C ALA A 69 -16.95 8.45 3.18
N THR A 70 -17.87 9.42 3.34
CA THR A 70 -19.27 9.23 2.99
C THR A 70 -19.48 9.45 1.48
N GLY A 71 -20.25 8.57 0.85
CA GLY A 71 -20.52 8.61 -0.59
C GLY A 71 -19.65 7.65 -1.40
N HIS A 72 -20.21 7.14 -2.50
CA HIS A 72 -19.55 6.18 -3.39
C HIS A 72 -18.89 6.94 -4.56
N PRO A 73 -17.55 7.02 -4.64
CA PRO A 73 -16.86 7.74 -5.72
C PRO A 73 -17.09 7.09 -7.10
N GLY A 74 -17.66 5.88 -7.13
CA GLY A 74 -17.78 5.10 -8.36
C GLY A 74 -16.50 4.32 -8.63
N TRP A 75 -16.59 3.38 -9.56
CA TRP A 75 -15.40 2.87 -10.20
C TRP A 75 -14.74 4.02 -10.99
N PRO A 76 -13.46 4.37 -10.73
CA PRO A 76 -12.83 5.53 -11.36
C PRO A 76 -12.46 5.34 -12.83
N GLY A 77 -12.63 4.13 -13.39
CA GLY A 77 -12.24 3.81 -14.76
C GLY A 77 -10.78 3.34 -14.87
N TRP A 78 -10.49 2.54 -15.89
CA TRP A 78 -9.16 1.96 -16.09
C TRP A 78 -8.09 3.01 -16.40
N ASP A 79 -8.45 4.11 -17.07
CA ASP A 79 -7.52 5.20 -17.37
C ASP A 79 -6.98 5.83 -16.08
N VAL A 80 -7.84 6.03 -15.09
CA VAL A 80 -7.45 6.55 -13.77
C VAL A 80 -6.62 5.52 -13.01
N VAL A 81 -7.04 4.25 -12.97
CA VAL A 81 -6.31 3.18 -12.29
C VAL A 81 -4.91 2.98 -12.87
N ALA A 82 -4.75 3.13 -14.18
CA ALA A 82 -3.45 3.05 -14.84
C ALA A 82 -2.47 4.10 -14.31
N THR A 83 -2.95 5.29 -13.93
CA THR A 83 -2.10 6.35 -13.34
C THR A 83 -1.52 5.95 -11.97
N TRP A 84 -2.20 5.09 -11.21
CA TRP A 84 -1.75 4.66 -9.87
C TRP A 84 -0.48 3.80 -9.92
N ARG A 85 -0.17 3.23 -11.08
CA ARG A 85 1.03 2.39 -11.28
C ARG A 85 2.31 3.16 -10.97
N ALA A 86 2.40 4.42 -11.37
CA ALA A 86 3.59 5.25 -11.15
C ALA A 86 3.88 5.41 -9.65
N CYS A 87 2.83 5.68 -8.87
CA CYS A 87 2.87 5.79 -7.41
C CYS A 87 3.36 4.48 -6.75
N ALA A 88 2.79 3.33 -7.13
CA ALA A 88 3.22 2.02 -6.63
C ALA A 88 4.67 1.67 -7.00
N GLN A 89 5.10 1.98 -8.23
CA GLN A 89 6.48 1.74 -8.70
C GLN A 89 7.49 2.64 -7.99
N ALA A 90 7.16 3.91 -7.76
CA ALA A 90 8.00 4.84 -7.01
C ALA A 90 8.18 4.38 -5.56
N ALA A 91 7.10 3.92 -4.91
CA ALA A 91 7.18 3.32 -3.58
C ALA A 91 8.08 2.07 -3.56
N ARG A 92 7.93 1.16 -4.53
CA ARG A 92 8.79 -0.02 -4.66
C ARG A 92 10.27 0.36 -4.84
N ALA A 93 10.56 1.35 -5.69
CA ALA A 93 11.93 1.82 -5.90
C ALA A 93 12.56 2.35 -4.61
N ARG A 94 11.81 3.15 -3.82
CA ARG A 94 12.26 3.65 -2.52
C ARG A 94 12.54 2.54 -1.51
N LEU A 95 11.73 1.47 -1.52
CA LEU A 95 11.92 0.32 -0.65
C LEU A 95 13.14 -0.53 -1.07
N LEU A 96 13.34 -0.74 -2.38
CA LEU A 96 14.50 -1.49 -2.90
C LEU A 96 15.84 -0.79 -2.64
N ALA A 97 15.84 0.53 -2.43
CA ALA A 97 17.04 1.30 -2.08
C ALA A 97 17.45 1.16 -0.60
N GLN A 98 16.62 0.54 0.23
CA GLN A 98 16.90 0.34 1.66
C GLN A 98 17.44 -1.08 1.92
N PRO A 99 18.28 -1.28 2.94
CA PRO A 99 18.62 -2.62 3.41
C PRO A 99 17.35 -3.35 3.86
N ASP A 100 17.20 -4.63 3.53
CA ASP A 100 16.06 -5.41 4.01
C ASP A 100 16.10 -5.62 5.53
N LEU A 101 14.94 -5.90 6.12
CA LEU A 101 14.79 -6.07 7.57
C LEU A 101 15.70 -7.17 8.14
N VAL A 102 15.94 -8.25 7.39
CA VAL A 102 16.78 -9.36 7.87
C VAL A 102 18.24 -8.91 7.98
N ARG A 103 18.75 -8.17 6.99
CA ARG A 103 20.09 -7.57 7.05
C ARG A 103 20.23 -6.63 8.23
N GLN A 104 19.28 -5.72 8.42
CA GLN A 104 19.30 -4.76 9.54
C GLN A 104 19.28 -5.48 10.90
N LEU A 105 18.47 -6.53 11.06
CA LEU A 105 18.42 -7.32 12.29
C LEU A 105 19.73 -8.07 12.56
N LEU A 106 20.36 -8.62 11.52
CA LEU A 106 21.66 -9.31 11.65
C LEU A 106 22.78 -8.33 12.04
N GLU A 107 22.80 -7.13 11.46
CA GLU A 107 23.75 -6.07 11.81
C GLU A 107 23.56 -5.62 13.26
N PHE A 108 22.31 -5.36 13.67
CA PHE A 108 21.98 -4.99 15.05
C PHE A 108 22.47 -6.04 16.07
N VAL A 109 22.25 -7.33 15.81
CA VAL A 109 22.71 -8.41 16.70
C VAL A 109 24.23 -8.49 16.77
N ARG A 110 24.94 -8.19 15.67
CA ARG A 110 26.42 -8.18 15.65
C ARG A 110 26.99 -7.01 16.45
N GLU A 111 26.40 -5.84 16.39
CA GLU A 111 26.85 -4.64 17.13
C GLU A 111 26.60 -4.73 18.65
N ARG A 112 25.63 -5.57 19.06
CA ARG A 112 25.21 -5.76 20.47
C ARG A 112 25.88 -6.95 21.15
N ARG A 113 26.78 -7.66 20.46
CA ARG A 113 27.61 -8.74 21.01
C ARG A 113 28.96 -8.20 21.47
#